data_AF-J5TQ89-F1
#
_entry.id   AF-J5TQ89-F1
#
_cell.length_a   1.000
_cell.length_b   1.000
_cell.length_c   1.000
_cell.angle_alpha   90.00
_cell.angle_beta   90.00
_cell.angle_gamma   90.00
#
_symmetry.space_group_name_H-M   'P 1'
#
loop_
_entity.id
_entity.type
_entity.pdbx_description
1 polymer ?
#
loop_
_entity_poly.entity_id
_entity_poly.type
_entity_poly.pdbx_seq_one_letter_code
_entity_poly.pdbx_strand_id
1 'polypeptide(L)'
;MMVTSITNIQTSLENIQENLPSLRQYVTENFANSLDTGQWGSENEYAPNDILKELQSLITDLTTLVKNPGHFISLSTRDERNIIHSILSDLSVYVTRKDLVSVTSLLDRLKPYLRPYHLSTDKKRMVVFRTEIDKLSVSMERITQLLEGAKTKEASISEISNAIQEKVESITVDGEAISELLAKSEGAKNEIATLKEEVEQIAATIKACYAESSEAKTTAIAHRDEIQEFAEEIQSHQKKLQKQAVQFESFNETLEQNTAEQKRYLDVAQRLIEDAKQALSYTTSVGLSASFDTQCKDLVGKNGFKLWSWLIAAVIAVGGVIGIGIWLAIEASNPPEADGSLIWIQIVSKLSMVPLLVTAAIFCANQYNKQKNLLEDYSYKLALSKSLVAFSEELRDKDQDKYKEYLSMVLREILQDPLRHRVDPNAAKNTNLGKASLDNVVKLAENVVKLSKEISQVG
;
A
#
# COMPACT_ATOMS: atom_id res chain seq x y z
N MET A 1 -124.94 -90.53 -23.26
CA MET A 1 -124.59 -90.92 -24.65
C MET A 1 -123.72 -89.83 -25.25
N MET A 2 -122.49 -90.13 -25.64
CA MET A 2 -121.69 -89.18 -26.42
C MET A 2 -122.22 -89.15 -27.84
N VAL A 3 -122.63 -87.98 -28.31
CA VAL A 3 -123.04 -87.78 -29.70
C VAL A 3 -121.81 -87.37 -30.49
N THR A 4 -121.34 -88.25 -31.38
CA THR A 4 -120.08 -88.06 -32.15
C THR A 4 -119.98 -86.70 -32.82
N SER A 5 -121.08 -86.20 -33.39
CA SER A 5 -121.10 -84.87 -34.04
C SER A 5 -120.87 -83.71 -33.07
N ILE A 6 -121.26 -83.83 -31.79
CA ILE A 6 -121.03 -82.81 -30.76
C ILE A 6 -119.60 -82.89 -30.22
N THR A 7 -119.07 -84.10 -30.03
CA THR A 7 -117.66 -84.31 -29.63
C THR A 7 -116.71 -83.75 -30.68
N ASN A 8 -117.00 -83.96 -31.98
CA ASN A 8 -116.20 -83.41 -33.07
C ASN A 8 -116.17 -81.88 -33.05
N ILE A 9 -117.31 -81.22 -32.79
CA ILE A 9 -117.37 -79.77 -32.60
C ILE A 9 -116.50 -79.36 -31.40
N GLN A 10 -116.58 -80.08 -30.28
CA GLN A 10 -115.77 -79.79 -29.09
C GLN A 10 -114.27 -79.80 -29.41
N THR A 11 -113.80 -80.84 -30.11
CA THR A 11 -112.39 -80.95 -30.50
C THR A 11 -111.95 -79.81 -31.41
N SER A 12 -112.77 -79.41 -32.39
CA SER A 12 -112.45 -78.25 -33.24
C SER A 12 -112.36 -76.95 -32.44
N LEU A 13 -113.22 -76.75 -31.43
CA LEU A 13 -113.18 -75.57 -30.56
C LEU A 13 -111.94 -75.53 -29.67
N GLU A 14 -111.54 -76.68 -29.11
CA GLU A 14 -110.32 -76.81 -28.30
C GLU A 14 -109.08 -76.45 -29.12
N ASN A 15 -108.99 -76.94 -30.36
CA ASN A 15 -107.88 -76.59 -31.26
C ASN A 15 -107.83 -75.10 -31.59
N ILE A 16 -108.98 -74.45 -31.84
CA ILE A 16 -109.02 -73.00 -32.08
C ILE A 16 -108.56 -72.24 -30.81
N GLN A 17 -109.05 -72.64 -29.63
CA GLN A 17 -108.73 -72.01 -28.36
C GLN A 17 -107.23 -72.08 -28.01
N GLU A 18 -106.58 -73.22 -28.29
CA GLU A 18 -105.14 -73.39 -28.08
C GLU A 18 -104.29 -72.48 -28.97
N ASN A 19 -104.73 -72.26 -30.21
CA ASN A 19 -104.00 -71.44 -31.18
C ASN A 19 -104.28 -69.92 -31.04
N LEU A 20 -105.33 -69.53 -30.32
CA LEU A 20 -105.77 -68.14 -30.19
C LEU A 20 -104.72 -67.18 -29.56
N PRO A 21 -103.95 -67.54 -28.53
CA PRO A 21 -102.90 -66.67 -27.99
C PRO A 21 -101.80 -66.35 -29.02
N SER A 22 -101.42 -67.33 -29.84
CA SER A 22 -100.41 -67.14 -30.89
C SER A 22 -100.90 -66.20 -32.01
N LEU A 23 -102.20 -66.29 -32.34
CA LEU A 23 -102.85 -65.38 -33.29
C LEU A 23 -102.94 -63.97 -32.70
N ARG A 24 -103.27 -63.83 -31.41
CA ARG A 24 -103.32 -62.53 -30.71
C ARG A 24 -101.97 -61.82 -30.72
N GLN A 25 -100.88 -62.54 -30.45
CA GLN A 25 -99.53 -61.99 -30.54
C GLN A 25 -99.22 -61.52 -31.97
N TYR A 26 -99.48 -62.36 -32.98
CA TYR A 26 -99.29 -62.01 -34.39
C TYR A 26 -100.05 -60.73 -34.78
N VAL A 27 -101.32 -60.63 -34.39
CA VAL A 27 -102.16 -59.45 -34.66
C VAL A 27 -101.59 -58.19 -34.00
N THR A 28 -101.17 -58.30 -32.73
CA THR A 28 -100.64 -57.15 -31.96
C THR A 28 -99.33 -56.63 -32.55
N GLU A 29 -98.45 -57.52 -33.01
CA GLU A 29 -97.15 -57.15 -33.58
C GLU A 29 -97.26 -56.60 -35.01
N ASN A 30 -98.12 -57.17 -35.86
CA ASN A 30 -98.16 -56.84 -37.29
C ASN A 30 -99.15 -55.72 -37.63
N PHE A 31 -100.12 -55.42 -36.75
CA PHE A 31 -101.17 -54.44 -36.99
C PHE A 31 -101.29 -53.41 -35.85
N ALA A 32 -100.23 -53.17 -35.07
CA ALA A 32 -100.23 -52.27 -33.91
C ALA A 32 -100.84 -50.88 -34.18
N ASN A 33 -100.62 -50.34 -35.38
CA ASN A 33 -101.09 -49.02 -35.79
C ASN A 33 -102.50 -49.01 -36.41
N SER A 34 -103.14 -50.16 -36.58
CA SER A 34 -104.44 -50.32 -37.25
C SER A 34 -105.35 -51.36 -36.60
N LEU A 35 -105.16 -51.61 -35.29
CA LEU A 35 -105.88 -52.64 -34.53
C LEU A 35 -107.41 -52.51 -34.58
N ASP A 36 -107.92 -51.28 -34.69
CA ASP A 36 -109.35 -50.97 -34.72
C ASP A 36 -109.82 -50.47 -36.11
N THR A 37 -108.99 -50.61 -37.14
CA THR A 37 -109.32 -50.21 -38.51
C THR A 37 -109.72 -51.43 -39.35
N GLY A 38 -110.91 -51.38 -39.94
CA GLY A 38 -111.46 -52.42 -40.81
C GLY A 38 -110.60 -52.72 -42.05
N GLN A 39 -110.26 -53.99 -42.25
CA GLN A 39 -109.27 -54.46 -43.25
C GLN A 39 -109.67 -55.76 -43.96
N TRP A 40 -110.60 -56.53 -43.40
CA TRP A 40 -111.05 -57.80 -43.98
C TRP A 40 -112.57 -57.87 -44.07
N GLY A 41 -113.09 -58.79 -44.89
CA GLY A 41 -114.51 -58.90 -45.21
C GLY A 41 -114.86 -58.29 -46.56
N SER A 42 -116.10 -58.46 -46.99
CA SER A 42 -116.52 -58.00 -48.33
C SER A 42 -116.66 -56.47 -48.40
N GLU A 43 -116.81 -55.83 -47.25
CA GLU A 43 -116.99 -54.39 -47.05
C GLU A 43 -115.88 -53.80 -46.17
N ASN A 44 -114.81 -54.55 -45.89
CA ASN A 44 -113.75 -54.23 -44.91
C ASN A 44 -114.30 -54.05 -43.48
N GLU A 45 -115.31 -54.82 -43.12
CA GLU A 45 -116.04 -54.74 -41.86
C GLU A 45 -115.27 -55.27 -40.64
N TYR A 46 -114.19 -56.04 -40.84
CA TYR A 46 -113.41 -56.62 -39.76
C TYR A 46 -112.10 -55.88 -39.51
N ALA A 47 -111.96 -55.30 -38.31
CA ALA A 47 -110.66 -54.87 -37.80
C ALA A 47 -109.88 -56.05 -37.16
N PRO A 48 -108.55 -55.95 -37.00
CA PRO A 48 -107.78 -57.01 -36.35
C PRO A 48 -108.30 -57.39 -34.95
N ASN A 49 -108.74 -56.42 -34.16
CA ASN A 49 -109.36 -56.67 -32.84
C ASN A 49 -110.74 -57.34 -32.96
N ASP A 50 -111.53 -57.00 -33.98
CA ASP A 50 -112.86 -57.58 -34.18
C ASP A 50 -112.75 -59.08 -34.50
N ILE A 51 -111.77 -59.50 -35.30
CA ILE A 51 -111.52 -60.91 -35.60
C ILE A 51 -111.21 -61.70 -34.31
N LEU A 52 -110.33 -61.17 -33.46
CA LEU A 52 -110.00 -61.81 -32.18
C LEU A 52 -111.20 -61.88 -31.24
N LYS A 53 -112.00 -60.81 -31.21
CA LYS A 53 -113.22 -60.71 -30.39
C LYS A 53 -114.30 -61.68 -30.88
N GLU A 54 -114.48 -61.80 -32.18
CA GLU A 54 -115.48 -62.69 -32.79
C GLU A 54 -115.09 -64.16 -32.61
N LEU A 55 -113.82 -64.52 -32.82
CA LEU A 55 -113.31 -65.87 -32.51
C LEU A 55 -113.52 -66.23 -31.03
N GLN A 56 -113.14 -65.34 -30.11
CA GLN A 56 -113.32 -65.59 -28.68
C GLN A 56 -114.80 -65.73 -28.30
N SER A 57 -115.67 -64.90 -28.89
CA SER A 57 -117.11 -64.95 -28.67
C SER A 57 -117.71 -66.25 -29.19
N LEU A 58 -117.29 -66.67 -30.39
CA LEU A 58 -117.71 -67.90 -31.04
C LEU A 58 -117.30 -69.14 -30.26
N ILE A 59 -116.05 -69.19 -29.78
CA ILE A 59 -115.57 -70.29 -28.94
C ILE A 59 -116.41 -70.38 -27.67
N THR A 60 -116.65 -69.23 -27.02
CA THR A 60 -117.45 -69.18 -25.80
C THR A 60 -118.86 -69.70 -26.04
N ASP A 61 -119.52 -69.20 -27.09
CA ASP A 61 -120.91 -69.53 -27.42
C ASP A 61 -121.08 -71.01 -27.76
N LEU A 62 -120.25 -71.53 -28.67
CA LEU A 62 -120.35 -72.94 -29.06
C LEU A 62 -119.90 -73.89 -27.95
N THR A 63 -118.94 -73.49 -27.11
CA THR A 63 -118.55 -74.27 -25.93
C THR A 63 -119.70 -74.38 -24.94
N THR A 64 -120.48 -73.30 -24.73
CA THR A 64 -121.66 -73.35 -23.86
C THR A 64 -122.77 -74.25 -24.44
N LEU A 65 -122.94 -74.22 -25.77
CA LEU A 65 -123.91 -75.05 -26.47
C LEU A 65 -123.55 -76.55 -26.40
N VAL A 66 -122.28 -76.87 -26.65
CA VAL A 66 -121.74 -78.24 -26.61
C VAL A 66 -121.75 -78.83 -25.20
N LYS A 67 -121.55 -78.00 -24.16
CA LYS A 67 -121.68 -78.41 -22.74
C LYS A 67 -123.09 -78.88 -22.36
N ASN A 68 -124.12 -78.61 -23.17
CA ASN A 68 -125.46 -79.16 -23.00
C ASN A 68 -125.92 -79.97 -24.24
N PRO A 69 -125.43 -81.21 -24.41
CA PRO A 69 -125.71 -82.03 -25.58
C PRO A 69 -127.19 -82.23 -25.87
N GLY A 70 -128.02 -82.46 -24.85
CA GLY A 70 -129.46 -82.70 -25.02
C GLY A 70 -130.18 -81.48 -25.59
N HIS A 71 -129.82 -80.29 -25.12
CA HIS A 71 -130.37 -79.04 -25.65
C HIS A 71 -129.88 -78.77 -27.08
N PHE A 72 -128.59 -78.97 -27.35
CA PHE A 72 -128.06 -78.78 -28.70
C PHE A 72 -128.70 -79.74 -29.71
N ILE A 73 -128.92 -81.01 -29.35
CA ILE A 73 -129.64 -81.98 -30.19
C ILE A 73 -131.08 -81.55 -30.44
N SER A 74 -131.76 -80.95 -29.46
CA SER A 74 -133.14 -80.49 -29.64
C SER A 74 -133.27 -79.32 -30.62
N LEU A 75 -132.21 -78.53 -30.77
CA LEU A 75 -132.19 -77.35 -31.63
C LEU A 75 -131.55 -77.61 -33.01
N SER A 76 -130.97 -78.78 -33.23
CA SER A 76 -130.19 -79.04 -34.45
C SER A 76 -130.32 -80.46 -34.99
N THR A 77 -130.16 -80.56 -36.30
CA THR A 77 -129.99 -81.82 -37.02
C THR A 77 -128.55 -82.32 -36.95
N ARG A 78 -128.34 -83.59 -37.31
CA ARG A 78 -126.98 -84.16 -37.43
C ARG A 78 -126.18 -83.48 -38.54
N ASP A 79 -126.82 -83.15 -39.66
CA ASP A 79 -126.16 -82.52 -40.81
C ASP A 79 -125.69 -81.11 -40.47
N GLU A 80 -126.51 -80.31 -39.77
CA GLU A 80 -126.10 -79.00 -39.28
C GLU A 80 -124.89 -79.09 -38.34
N ARG A 81 -124.84 -80.07 -37.44
CA ARG A 81 -123.67 -80.26 -36.56
C ARG A 81 -122.43 -80.69 -37.33
N ASN A 82 -122.58 -81.53 -38.35
CA ASN A 82 -121.45 -81.91 -39.21
C ASN A 82 -120.93 -80.71 -40.02
N ILE A 83 -121.83 -79.84 -40.50
CA ILE A 83 -121.45 -78.61 -41.21
C ILE A 83 -120.72 -77.65 -40.26
N ILE A 84 -121.24 -77.44 -39.06
CA ILE A 84 -120.60 -76.61 -38.02
C ILE A 84 -119.19 -77.17 -37.72
N HIS A 85 -119.07 -78.47 -37.49
CA HIS A 85 -117.76 -79.11 -37.27
C HIS A 85 -116.80 -78.90 -38.44
N SER A 86 -117.25 -79.12 -39.69
CA SER A 86 -116.41 -78.93 -40.88
C SER A 86 -115.88 -77.50 -40.95
N ILE A 87 -116.74 -76.50 -40.75
CA ILE A 87 -116.34 -75.09 -40.79
C ILE A 87 -115.36 -74.78 -39.65
N LEU A 88 -115.59 -75.29 -38.44
CA LEU A 88 -114.69 -75.08 -37.30
C LEU A 88 -113.33 -75.79 -37.47
N SER A 89 -113.33 -76.96 -38.10
CA SER A 89 -112.10 -77.69 -38.41
C SER A 89 -111.25 -76.91 -39.40
N ASP A 90 -111.85 -76.38 -40.46
CA ASP A 90 -111.16 -75.51 -41.41
C ASP A 90 -110.69 -74.22 -40.72
N LEU A 91 -111.55 -73.61 -39.90
CA LEU A 91 -111.24 -72.39 -39.15
C LEU A 91 -110.01 -72.60 -38.25
N SER A 92 -109.93 -73.75 -37.56
CA SER A 92 -108.75 -74.12 -36.76
C SER A 92 -107.47 -74.11 -37.59
N VAL A 93 -107.48 -74.68 -38.80
CA VAL A 93 -106.32 -74.73 -39.67
C VAL A 93 -105.88 -73.32 -40.07
N TYR A 94 -106.81 -72.45 -40.44
CA TYR A 94 -106.49 -71.08 -40.85
C TYR A 94 -106.10 -70.17 -39.69
N VAL A 95 -106.63 -70.39 -38.49
CA VAL A 95 -106.17 -69.72 -37.25
C VAL A 95 -104.72 -70.07 -36.97
N THR A 96 -104.34 -71.35 -37.05
CA THR A 96 -102.94 -71.77 -36.89
C THR A 96 -102.02 -71.17 -37.97
N ARG A 97 -102.50 -71.07 -39.21
CA ARG A 97 -101.75 -70.46 -40.33
C ARG A 97 -101.72 -68.93 -40.29
N LYS A 98 -102.47 -68.28 -39.40
CA LYS A 98 -102.61 -66.82 -39.29
C LYS A 98 -103.17 -66.18 -40.56
N ASP A 99 -103.99 -66.92 -41.32
CA ASP A 99 -104.63 -66.43 -42.55
C ASP A 99 -105.94 -65.72 -42.20
N LEU A 100 -105.86 -64.41 -41.96
CA LEU A 100 -107.00 -63.59 -41.54
C LEU A 100 -108.10 -63.47 -42.62
N VAL A 101 -107.76 -63.62 -43.90
CA VAL A 101 -108.73 -63.60 -45.01
C VAL A 101 -109.59 -64.87 -44.97
N SER A 102 -108.96 -66.03 -44.84
CA SER A 102 -109.70 -67.30 -44.75
C SER A 102 -110.47 -67.41 -43.42
N VAL A 103 -109.91 -66.89 -42.33
CA VAL A 103 -110.59 -66.85 -41.02
C VAL A 103 -111.88 -66.04 -41.10
N THR A 104 -111.84 -64.81 -41.63
CA THR A 104 -113.03 -63.95 -41.75
C THR A 104 -114.10 -64.55 -42.65
N SER A 105 -113.70 -65.13 -43.80
CA SER A 105 -114.62 -65.84 -44.69
C SER A 105 -115.33 -67.02 -44.02
N LEU A 106 -114.61 -67.80 -43.21
CA LEU A 106 -115.18 -68.93 -42.48
C LEU A 106 -116.06 -68.49 -41.31
N LEU A 107 -115.73 -67.39 -40.63
CA LEU A 107 -116.60 -66.77 -39.62
C LEU A 107 -117.95 -66.40 -40.24
N ASP A 108 -117.96 -65.74 -41.39
CA ASP A 108 -119.21 -65.39 -42.09
C ASP A 108 -120.00 -66.61 -42.54
N ARG A 109 -119.32 -67.63 -43.06
CA ARG A 109 -119.95 -68.88 -43.48
C ARG A 109 -120.58 -69.63 -42.31
N LEU A 110 -120.07 -69.45 -41.09
CA LEU A 110 -120.59 -70.07 -39.87
C LEU A 110 -121.84 -69.35 -39.34
N LYS A 111 -121.96 -68.04 -39.53
CA LYS A 111 -123.07 -67.21 -38.99
C LYS A 111 -124.48 -67.77 -39.28
N PRO A 112 -124.86 -68.18 -40.51
CA PRO A 112 -126.19 -68.70 -40.79
C PRO A 112 -126.54 -69.94 -39.97
N TYR A 113 -125.56 -70.81 -39.70
CA TYR A 113 -125.75 -72.02 -38.92
C TYR A 113 -125.84 -71.75 -37.42
N LEU A 114 -125.34 -70.61 -36.95
CA LEU A 114 -125.38 -70.24 -35.53
C LEU A 114 -126.60 -69.42 -35.12
N ARG A 115 -127.25 -68.72 -36.07
CA ARG A 115 -128.45 -67.90 -35.83
C ARG A 115 -129.59 -68.62 -35.08
N PRO A 116 -129.94 -69.89 -35.40
CA PRO A 116 -131.05 -70.59 -34.74
C PRO A 116 -130.87 -70.83 -33.23
N TYR A 117 -129.64 -70.72 -32.70
CA TYR A 117 -129.33 -71.02 -31.30
C TYR A 117 -129.42 -69.80 -30.37
N HIS A 118 -129.73 -68.60 -30.88
CA HIS A 118 -129.93 -67.36 -30.11
C HIS A 118 -128.85 -67.06 -29.04
N LEU A 119 -127.59 -67.42 -29.31
CA LEU A 119 -126.45 -67.44 -28.37
C LEU A 119 -126.08 -66.06 -27.79
N SER A 120 -126.52 -64.97 -28.41
CA SER A 120 -126.30 -63.58 -27.96
C SER A 120 -127.31 -63.09 -26.92
N THR A 121 -128.38 -63.84 -26.65
CA THR A 121 -129.46 -63.43 -25.73
C THR A 121 -129.69 -64.38 -24.55
N ASP A 122 -128.84 -65.40 -24.37
CA ASP A 122 -128.95 -66.35 -23.27
C ASP A 122 -128.59 -65.68 -21.91
N LYS A 123 -129.49 -65.84 -20.93
CA LYS A 123 -129.36 -65.35 -19.55
C LYS A 123 -128.06 -65.81 -18.88
N LYS A 124 -127.50 -66.95 -19.29
CA LYS A 124 -126.20 -67.45 -18.80
C LYS A 124 -125.01 -66.59 -19.27
N ARG A 125 -125.05 -66.06 -20.49
CA ARG A 125 -123.99 -65.20 -21.04
C ARG A 125 -123.92 -63.85 -20.32
N MET A 126 -125.07 -63.29 -19.92
CA MET A 126 -125.15 -62.06 -19.15
C MET A 126 -124.43 -62.16 -17.79
N VAL A 127 -124.46 -63.34 -17.13
CA VAL A 127 -123.75 -63.56 -15.86
C VAL A 127 -122.23 -63.59 -16.06
N VAL A 128 -121.75 -64.25 -17.12
CA VAL A 128 -120.33 -64.28 -17.45
C VAL A 128 -119.83 -62.87 -17.81
N PHE A 129 -120.60 -62.12 -18.60
CA PHE A 129 -120.24 -60.75 -18.98
C PHE A 129 -120.14 -59.82 -17.77
N ARG A 130 -121.08 -59.93 -16.83
CA ARG A 130 -121.03 -59.16 -15.58
C ARG A 130 -119.81 -59.51 -14.73
N THR A 131 -119.46 -60.79 -14.65
CA THR A 131 -118.27 -61.26 -13.91
C THR A 131 -116.98 -60.69 -14.50
N GLU A 132 -116.87 -60.61 -15.83
CA GLU A 132 -115.70 -60.01 -16.48
C GLU A 132 -115.66 -58.48 -16.33
N ILE A 133 -116.81 -57.80 -16.34
CA ILE A 133 -116.89 -56.35 -16.01
C ILE A 133 -116.41 -56.08 -14.58
N ASP A 134 -116.79 -56.91 -13.62
CA ASP A 134 -116.35 -56.76 -12.23
C ASP A 134 -114.82 -56.96 -12.11
N LYS A 135 -114.25 -57.96 -12.78
CA LYS A 135 -112.80 -58.17 -12.84
C LYS A 135 -112.06 -56.99 -13.49
N LEU A 136 -112.62 -56.43 -14.57
CA LEU A 136 -112.08 -55.25 -15.23
C LEU A 136 -112.10 -54.03 -14.31
N SER A 137 -113.19 -53.85 -13.57
CA SER A 137 -113.34 -52.73 -12.62
C SER A 137 -112.29 -52.81 -11.49
N VAL A 138 -112.09 -54.01 -10.92
CA VAL A 138 -111.03 -54.25 -9.92
C VAL A 138 -109.64 -54.00 -10.50
N SER A 139 -109.40 -54.41 -11.75
CA SER A 139 -108.12 -54.18 -12.42
C SER A 139 -107.87 -52.70 -12.70
N MET A 140 -108.91 -51.95 -13.07
CA MET A 140 -108.85 -50.50 -13.31
C MET A 140 -108.51 -49.74 -12.02
N GLU A 141 -109.12 -50.12 -10.90
CA GLU A 141 -108.81 -49.53 -9.59
C GLU A 141 -107.35 -49.80 -9.19
N ARG A 142 -106.87 -51.04 -9.40
CA ARG A 142 -105.46 -51.38 -9.13
C ARG A 142 -104.50 -50.57 -10.00
N ILE A 143 -104.81 -50.36 -11.28
CA ILE A 143 -104.00 -49.53 -12.18
C ILE A 143 -103.99 -48.08 -11.69
N THR A 144 -105.13 -47.56 -11.26
CA THR A 144 -105.25 -46.20 -10.73
C THR A 144 -104.39 -46.00 -9.49
N GLN A 145 -104.40 -46.96 -8.56
CA GLN A 145 -103.55 -46.94 -7.36
C GLN A 145 -102.05 -47.00 -7.71
N LEU A 146 -101.67 -47.84 -8.68
CA LEU A 146 -100.30 -47.90 -9.17
C LEU A 146 -99.85 -46.58 -9.83
N LEU A 147 -100.75 -45.94 -10.59
CA LEU A 147 -100.47 -44.66 -11.23
C LEU A 147 -100.25 -43.56 -10.19
N GLU A 148 -101.09 -43.49 -9.16
CA GLU A 148 -100.94 -42.50 -8.09
C GLU A 148 -99.68 -42.76 -7.26
N GLY A 149 -99.36 -44.04 -7.00
CA GLY A 149 -98.09 -44.46 -6.41
C GLY A 149 -96.87 -44.13 -7.28
N ALA A 150 -97.02 -44.11 -8.60
CA ALA A 150 -95.95 -43.71 -9.53
C ALA A 150 -95.74 -42.18 -9.50
N LYS A 151 -96.82 -41.39 -9.52
CA LYS A 151 -96.74 -39.91 -9.44
C LYS A 151 -96.08 -39.42 -8.16
N THR A 152 -96.42 -40.03 -7.02
CA THR A 152 -95.82 -39.67 -5.73
C THR A 152 -94.31 -39.96 -5.70
N LYS A 153 -93.88 -41.07 -6.30
CA LYS A 153 -92.46 -41.39 -6.49
C LYS A 153 -91.77 -40.43 -7.46
N GLU A 154 -92.43 -40.06 -8.55
CA GLU A 154 -91.91 -39.07 -9.51
C GLU A 154 -91.65 -37.72 -8.84
N ALA A 155 -92.59 -37.24 -8.02
CA ALA A 155 -92.40 -36.02 -7.23
C ALA A 155 -91.20 -36.12 -6.27
N SER A 156 -91.06 -37.26 -5.56
CA SER A 156 -89.92 -37.49 -4.66
C SER A 156 -88.58 -37.52 -5.41
N ILE A 157 -88.55 -38.09 -6.62
CA ILE A 157 -87.36 -38.12 -7.47
C ILE A 157 -86.99 -36.70 -7.91
N SER A 158 -87.98 -35.86 -8.25
CA SER A 158 -87.75 -34.47 -8.63
C SER A 158 -87.14 -33.66 -7.49
N GLU A 159 -87.64 -33.82 -6.26
CA GLU A 159 -87.07 -33.17 -5.07
C GLU A 159 -85.61 -33.60 -4.83
N ILE A 160 -85.32 -34.90 -4.91
CA ILE A 160 -83.96 -35.43 -4.78
C ILE A 160 -83.05 -34.86 -5.87
N SER A 161 -83.54 -34.79 -7.12
CA SER A 161 -82.77 -34.24 -8.24
C SER A 161 -82.39 -32.78 -8.02
N ASN A 162 -83.30 -31.97 -7.48
CA ASN A 162 -83.01 -30.56 -7.16
C ASN A 162 -81.99 -30.44 -6.03
N ALA A 163 -82.11 -31.25 -4.98
CA ALA A 163 -81.14 -31.26 -3.88
C ALA A 163 -79.74 -31.72 -4.33
N ILE A 164 -79.68 -32.66 -5.28
CA ILE A 164 -78.41 -33.08 -5.90
C ILE A 164 -77.81 -31.92 -6.71
N GLN A 165 -78.63 -31.21 -7.50
CA GLN A 165 -78.17 -30.08 -8.31
C GLN A 165 -77.56 -28.98 -7.44
N GLU A 166 -78.24 -28.59 -6.36
CA GLU A 166 -77.72 -27.58 -5.41
C GLU A 166 -76.39 -28.02 -4.78
N LYS A 167 -76.26 -29.31 -4.41
CA LYS A 167 -74.98 -29.84 -3.91
C LYS A 167 -73.89 -29.86 -4.97
N VAL A 168 -74.20 -30.19 -6.22
CA VAL A 168 -73.22 -30.18 -7.33
C VAL A 168 -72.69 -28.76 -7.53
N GLU A 169 -73.56 -27.76 -7.53
CA GLU A 169 -73.17 -26.36 -7.63
C GLU A 169 -72.25 -25.92 -6.48
N SER A 170 -72.60 -26.28 -5.23
CA SER A 170 -71.72 -26.03 -4.08
C SER A 170 -70.36 -26.71 -4.22
N ILE A 171 -70.32 -27.96 -4.66
CA ILE A 171 -69.06 -28.71 -4.85
C ILE A 171 -68.22 -28.09 -5.97
N THR A 172 -68.83 -27.58 -7.04
CA THR A 172 -68.09 -26.90 -8.10
C THR A 172 -67.43 -25.61 -7.61
N VAL A 173 -68.14 -24.80 -6.82
CA VAL A 173 -67.59 -23.58 -6.21
C VAL A 173 -66.43 -23.91 -5.26
N ASP A 174 -66.59 -24.94 -4.42
CA ASP A 174 -65.53 -25.39 -3.52
C ASP A 174 -64.31 -25.90 -4.31
N GLY A 175 -64.51 -26.61 -5.42
CA GLY A 175 -63.45 -27.09 -6.30
C GLY A 175 -62.64 -25.97 -6.96
N GLU A 176 -63.31 -24.89 -7.38
CA GLU A 176 -62.65 -23.69 -7.91
C GLU A 176 -61.82 -22.99 -6.82
N ALA A 177 -62.37 -22.83 -5.62
CA ALA A 177 -61.66 -22.24 -4.48
C ALA A 177 -60.42 -23.03 -4.07
N ILE A 178 -60.51 -24.38 -4.05
CA ILE A 178 -59.37 -25.26 -3.80
C ILE A 178 -58.29 -25.08 -4.88
N SER A 179 -58.69 -24.99 -6.14
CA SER A 179 -57.75 -24.80 -7.26
C SER A 179 -57.00 -23.46 -7.16
N GLU A 180 -57.69 -22.39 -6.76
CA GLU A 180 -57.07 -21.09 -6.52
C GLU A 180 -56.08 -21.13 -5.33
N LEU A 181 -56.45 -21.78 -4.23
CA LEU A 181 -55.56 -21.97 -3.08
C LEU A 181 -54.32 -22.78 -3.43
N LEU A 182 -54.46 -23.80 -4.29
CA LEU A 182 -53.34 -24.63 -4.74
C LEU A 182 -52.36 -23.79 -5.60
N ALA A 183 -52.88 -22.96 -6.50
CA ALA A 183 -52.06 -22.03 -7.28
C ALA A 183 -51.31 -21.03 -6.40
N LYS A 184 -51.98 -20.45 -5.38
CA LYS A 184 -51.34 -19.56 -4.39
C LYS A 184 -50.26 -20.28 -3.58
N SER A 185 -50.52 -21.53 -3.16
CA SER A 185 -49.56 -22.34 -2.41
C SER A 185 -48.31 -22.65 -3.22
N GLU A 186 -48.45 -22.97 -4.52
CA GLU A 186 -47.30 -23.24 -5.39
C GLU A 186 -46.48 -21.95 -5.65
N GLY A 187 -47.16 -20.80 -5.79
CA GLY A 187 -46.51 -19.49 -5.83
C GLY A 187 -45.66 -19.21 -4.58
N ALA A 188 -46.25 -19.36 -3.39
CA ALA A 188 -45.56 -19.16 -2.11
C ALA A 188 -44.37 -20.12 -1.94
N LYS A 189 -44.49 -21.37 -2.41
CA LYS A 189 -43.40 -22.35 -2.38
C LYS A 189 -42.21 -21.92 -3.25
N ASN A 190 -42.47 -21.34 -4.42
CA ASN A 190 -41.42 -20.80 -5.28
C ASN A 190 -40.74 -19.58 -4.63
N GLU A 191 -41.50 -18.68 -4.01
CA GLU A 191 -40.95 -17.54 -3.25
C GLU A 191 -40.08 -17.99 -2.06
N ILE A 192 -40.48 -19.05 -1.35
CA ILE A 192 -39.67 -19.64 -0.27
C ILE A 192 -38.36 -20.22 -0.83
N ALA A 193 -38.40 -20.85 -2.01
CA ALA A 193 -37.19 -21.40 -2.63
C ALA A 193 -36.20 -20.29 -3.02
N THR A 194 -36.68 -19.18 -3.59
CA THR A 194 -35.83 -18.03 -3.94
C THR A 194 -35.24 -17.36 -2.70
N LEU A 195 -36.06 -17.14 -1.66
CA LEU A 195 -35.59 -16.58 -0.39
C LEU A 195 -34.52 -17.46 0.27
N LYS A 196 -34.67 -18.78 0.18
CA LYS A 196 -33.67 -19.71 0.71
C LYS A 196 -32.32 -19.54 0.01
N GLU A 197 -32.32 -19.43 -1.31
CA GLU A 197 -31.09 -19.23 -2.10
C GLU A 197 -30.42 -17.88 -1.77
N GLU A 198 -31.21 -16.81 -1.64
CA GLU A 198 -30.71 -15.50 -1.20
C GLU A 198 -30.08 -15.55 0.20
N VAL A 199 -30.71 -16.26 1.15
CA VAL A 199 -30.17 -16.44 2.51
C VAL A 199 -28.85 -17.22 2.49
N GLU A 200 -28.75 -18.26 1.66
CA GLU A 200 -27.50 -19.03 1.50
C GLU A 200 -26.37 -18.15 0.92
N GLN A 201 -26.68 -17.28 -0.05
CA GLN A 201 -25.72 -16.31 -0.59
C GLN A 201 -25.28 -15.29 0.46
N ILE A 202 -26.22 -14.69 1.20
CA ILE A 202 -25.92 -13.73 2.27
C ILE A 202 -25.05 -14.38 3.34
N ALA A 203 -25.35 -15.62 3.73
CA ALA A 203 -24.54 -16.35 4.71
C ALA A 203 -23.11 -16.59 4.22
N ALA A 204 -22.91 -16.86 2.93
CA ALA A 204 -21.58 -16.99 2.33
C ALA A 204 -20.83 -15.65 2.34
N THR A 205 -21.49 -14.54 1.98
CA THR A 205 -20.91 -13.19 2.02
C THR A 205 -20.52 -12.78 3.43
N ILE A 206 -21.37 -13.04 4.43
CA ILE A 206 -21.08 -12.74 5.84
C ILE A 206 -19.82 -13.50 6.30
N LYS A 207 -19.68 -14.78 5.94
CA LYS A 207 -18.46 -15.56 6.25
C LYS A 207 -17.22 -14.97 5.61
N ALA A 208 -17.29 -14.55 4.35
CA ALA A 208 -16.18 -13.90 3.65
C ALA A 208 -15.78 -12.58 4.32
N CYS A 209 -16.74 -11.68 4.56
CA CYS A 209 -16.49 -10.41 5.25
C CYS A 209 -15.93 -10.63 6.66
N TYR A 210 -16.39 -11.65 7.39
CA TYR A 210 -15.85 -11.97 8.71
C TYR A 210 -14.39 -12.41 8.63
N ALA A 211 -14.03 -13.24 7.65
CA ALA A 211 -12.64 -13.66 7.42
C ALA A 211 -11.74 -12.46 7.09
N GLU A 212 -12.16 -11.61 6.15
CA GLU A 212 -11.44 -10.38 5.77
C GLU A 212 -11.30 -9.42 6.96
N SER A 213 -12.37 -9.23 7.75
CA SER A 213 -12.33 -8.37 8.95
C SER A 213 -11.40 -8.92 10.03
N SER A 214 -11.37 -10.25 10.21
CA SER A 214 -10.45 -10.90 11.15
C SER A 214 -8.99 -10.78 10.71
N GLU A 215 -8.72 -10.90 9.41
CA GLU A 215 -7.38 -10.69 8.85
C GLU A 215 -6.95 -9.23 9.00
N ALA A 216 -7.81 -8.28 8.61
CA ALA A 216 -7.56 -6.85 8.78
C ALA A 216 -7.30 -6.47 10.25
N LYS A 217 -8.03 -7.08 11.20
CA LYS A 217 -7.78 -6.91 12.64
C LYS A 217 -6.40 -7.41 13.03
N THR A 218 -5.97 -8.56 12.52
CA THR A 218 -4.66 -9.14 12.81
C THR A 218 -3.55 -8.23 12.29
N THR A 219 -3.67 -7.74 11.06
CA THR A 219 -2.73 -6.78 10.45
C THR A 219 -2.70 -5.45 11.21
N ALA A 220 -3.85 -4.93 11.64
CA ALA A 220 -3.91 -3.70 12.43
C ALA A 220 -3.23 -3.85 13.80
N ILE A 221 -3.33 -5.02 14.44
CA ILE A 221 -2.59 -5.32 15.68
C ILE A 221 -1.08 -5.35 15.41
N ALA A 222 -0.64 -6.01 14.33
CA ALA A 222 0.78 -6.05 13.97
C ALA A 222 1.35 -4.64 13.73
N HIS A 223 0.66 -3.79 12.96
CA HIS A 223 1.09 -2.40 12.74
C HIS A 223 1.07 -1.56 14.02
N ARG A 224 0.11 -1.78 14.91
CA ARG A 224 0.09 -1.11 16.22
C ARG A 224 1.35 -1.46 17.02
N ASP A 225 1.75 -2.71 17.02
CA ASP A 225 2.94 -3.18 17.75
C ASP A 225 4.23 -2.63 17.11
N GLU A 226 4.32 -2.56 15.77
CA GLU A 226 5.41 -1.89 15.05
C GLU A 226 5.51 -0.39 15.40
N ILE A 227 4.37 0.32 15.45
CA ILE A 227 4.32 1.73 15.82
C ILE A 227 4.75 1.94 17.28
N GLN A 228 4.36 1.02 18.17
CA GLN A 228 4.78 1.05 19.58
C GLN A 228 6.31 0.92 19.70
N GLU A 229 6.92 -0.03 18.99
CA GLU A 229 8.38 -0.21 18.96
C GLU A 229 9.10 1.03 18.39
N PHE A 230 8.59 1.58 17.29
CA PHE A 230 9.13 2.81 16.70
C PHE A 230 9.04 4.01 17.66
N ALA A 231 7.94 4.14 18.41
CA ALA A 231 7.77 5.20 19.40
C ALA A 231 8.79 5.07 20.55
N GLU A 232 9.08 3.85 21.01
CA GLU A 232 10.10 3.56 22.01
C GLU A 232 11.52 3.91 21.49
N GLU A 233 11.81 3.60 20.22
CA GLU A 233 13.06 3.96 19.57
C GLU A 233 13.24 5.48 19.46
N ILE A 234 12.20 6.21 19.03
CA ILE A 234 12.21 7.68 19.02
C ILE A 234 12.50 8.23 20.41
N GLN A 235 11.85 7.71 21.45
CA GLN A 235 12.09 8.17 22.81
C GLN A 235 13.55 7.92 23.25
N SER A 236 14.12 6.78 22.87
CA SER A 236 15.54 6.47 23.08
C SER A 236 16.47 7.44 22.35
N HIS A 237 16.20 7.73 21.07
CA HIS A 237 16.95 8.70 20.28
C HIS A 237 16.85 10.12 20.84
N GLN A 238 15.68 10.53 21.31
CA GLN A 238 15.50 11.83 21.95
C GLN A 238 16.31 11.97 23.24
N LYS A 239 16.39 10.91 24.06
CA LYS A 239 17.27 10.88 25.24
C LYS A 239 18.76 10.96 24.85
N LYS A 240 19.18 10.28 23.77
CA LYS A 240 20.55 10.36 23.25
C LYS A 240 20.89 11.78 22.75
N LEU A 241 19.98 12.39 21.99
CA LEU A 241 20.12 13.77 21.50
C LEU A 241 20.24 14.79 22.64
N GLN A 242 19.42 14.65 23.69
CA GLN A 242 19.54 15.52 24.87
C GLN A 242 20.92 15.38 25.54
N LYS A 243 21.43 14.14 25.69
CA LYS A 243 22.79 13.93 26.23
C LYS A 243 23.87 14.55 25.34
N GLN A 244 23.74 14.41 24.02
CA GLN A 244 24.66 15.02 23.06
C GLN A 244 24.60 16.54 23.08
N ALA A 245 23.41 17.14 23.21
CA ALA A 245 23.26 18.58 23.33
C ALA A 245 23.96 19.14 24.58
N VAL A 246 23.81 18.47 25.73
CA VAL A 246 24.53 18.84 26.96
C VAL A 246 26.04 18.73 26.79
N GLN A 247 26.52 17.66 26.15
CA GLN A 247 27.96 17.51 25.83
C GLN A 247 28.45 18.60 24.89
N PHE A 248 27.68 18.94 23.86
CA PHE A 248 28.03 19.97 22.90
C PHE A 248 28.15 21.34 23.57
N GLU A 249 27.23 21.68 24.48
CA GLU A 249 27.31 22.90 25.27
C GLU A 249 28.61 22.94 26.10
N SER A 250 28.95 21.84 26.79
CA SER A 250 30.19 21.75 27.56
C SER A 250 31.45 21.84 26.69
N PHE A 251 31.42 21.28 25.47
CA PHE A 251 32.52 21.41 24.52
C PHE A 251 32.64 22.83 24.00
N ASN A 252 31.52 23.52 23.76
CA ASN A 252 31.52 24.90 23.32
C ASN A 252 32.09 25.83 24.40
N GLU A 253 31.67 25.67 25.66
CA GLU A 253 32.27 26.38 26.81
C GLU A 253 33.78 26.13 26.92
N THR A 254 34.20 24.87 26.77
CA THR A 254 35.64 24.50 26.82
C THR A 254 36.40 25.10 25.64
N LEU A 255 35.81 25.13 24.45
CA LEU A 255 36.40 25.76 23.27
C LEU A 255 36.55 27.28 23.46
N GLU A 256 35.53 27.96 23.97
CA GLU A 256 35.60 29.39 24.27
C GLU A 256 36.71 29.68 25.30
N GLN A 257 36.78 28.91 26.39
CA GLN A 257 37.85 29.04 27.39
C GLN A 257 39.23 28.82 26.79
N ASN A 258 39.44 27.73 26.05
CA ASN A 258 40.73 27.44 25.40
C ASN A 258 41.11 28.50 24.37
N THR A 259 40.14 29.02 23.61
CA THR A 259 40.38 30.08 22.62
C THR A 259 40.79 31.38 23.30
N ALA A 260 40.14 31.72 24.43
CA ALA A 260 40.52 32.87 25.25
C ALA A 260 41.92 32.71 25.87
N GLU A 261 42.24 31.52 26.40
CA GLU A 261 43.57 31.22 26.91
C GLU A 261 44.64 31.26 25.83
N GLN A 262 44.38 30.67 24.66
CA GLN A 262 45.30 30.69 23.52
C GLN A 262 45.58 32.12 23.08
N LYS A 263 44.55 32.98 23.00
CA LYS A 263 44.72 34.40 22.71
C LYS A 263 45.61 35.09 23.74
N ARG A 264 45.41 34.80 25.04
CA ARG A 264 46.26 35.32 26.11
C ARG A 264 47.71 34.86 25.97
N TYR A 265 47.95 33.58 25.68
CA TYR A 265 49.30 33.06 25.45
C TYR A 265 49.97 33.71 24.22
N LEU A 266 49.21 33.93 23.16
CA LEU A 266 49.70 34.59 21.94
C LEU A 266 50.08 36.05 22.21
N ASP A 267 49.25 36.80 22.93
CA ASP A 267 49.54 38.17 23.36
C ASP A 267 50.79 38.23 24.25
N VAL A 268 50.93 37.30 25.20
CA VAL A 268 52.11 37.20 26.07
C VAL A 268 53.37 36.86 25.27
N ALA A 269 53.27 35.91 24.33
CA ALA A 269 54.39 35.53 23.48
C ALA A 269 54.82 36.69 22.57
N GLN A 270 53.88 37.44 21.99
CA GLN A 270 54.18 38.63 21.19
C GLN A 270 54.88 39.70 22.02
N ARG A 271 54.41 39.99 23.24
CA ARG A 271 55.08 40.93 24.16
C ARG A 271 56.50 40.48 24.50
N LEU A 272 56.69 39.21 24.85
CA LEU A 272 58.02 38.67 25.15
C LEU A 272 58.98 38.75 23.96
N ILE A 273 58.48 38.51 22.74
CA ILE A 273 59.28 38.66 21.51
C ILE A 273 59.68 40.12 21.31
N GLU A 274 58.77 41.07 21.55
CA GLU A 274 59.06 42.50 21.41
C GLU A 274 60.04 42.99 22.48
N ASP A 275 59.82 42.60 23.74
CA ASP A 275 60.72 42.90 24.87
C ASP A 275 62.13 42.32 24.62
N ALA A 276 62.23 41.11 24.09
CA ALA A 276 63.50 40.48 23.74
C ALA A 276 64.20 41.20 22.59
N LYS A 277 63.46 41.62 21.55
CA LYS A 277 64.02 42.41 20.44
C LYS A 277 64.53 43.77 20.91
N GLN A 278 63.74 44.45 21.75
CA GLN A 278 64.10 45.75 22.30
C GLN A 278 65.32 45.63 23.22
N ALA A 279 65.38 44.63 24.10
CA ALA A 279 66.55 44.38 24.93
C ALA A 279 67.82 44.09 24.11
N LEU A 280 67.71 43.27 23.05
CA LEU A 280 68.86 42.89 22.22
C LEU A 280 69.42 44.06 21.40
N SER A 281 68.54 44.89 20.80
CA SER A 281 68.94 46.05 19.99
C SER A 281 69.50 47.18 20.85
N TYR A 282 68.87 47.47 21.99
CA TYR A 282 69.24 48.58 22.86
C TYR A 282 70.51 48.31 23.66
N THR A 283 70.77 47.06 24.08
CA THR A 283 71.96 46.76 24.91
C THR A 283 73.23 46.54 24.07
N THR A 284 73.13 45.94 22.88
CA THR A 284 74.32 45.53 22.11
C THR A 284 74.99 46.71 21.40
N SER A 285 74.24 47.54 20.67
CA SER A 285 74.81 48.67 19.92
C SER A 285 75.16 49.88 20.80
N VAL A 286 74.33 50.18 21.80
CA VAL A 286 74.61 51.26 22.76
C VAL A 286 75.75 50.87 23.71
N GLY A 287 75.78 49.61 24.17
CA GLY A 287 76.85 49.11 25.03
C GLY A 287 78.23 49.07 24.35
N LEU A 288 78.30 48.57 23.10
CA LEU A 288 79.56 48.56 22.34
C LEU A 288 80.04 49.98 22.00
N SER A 289 79.13 50.84 21.51
CA SER A 289 79.50 52.22 21.15
C SER A 289 79.91 53.03 22.37
N ALA A 290 79.26 52.86 23.53
CA ALA A 290 79.69 53.50 24.77
C ALA A 290 81.10 53.01 25.19
N SER A 291 81.39 51.72 25.06
CA SER A 291 82.70 51.15 25.39
C SER A 291 83.81 51.71 24.48
N PHE A 292 83.57 51.79 23.16
CA PHE A 292 84.52 52.40 22.22
C PHE A 292 84.68 53.91 22.41
N ASP A 293 83.61 54.63 22.72
CA ASP A 293 83.67 56.07 23.03
C ASP A 293 84.52 56.34 24.28
N THR A 294 84.39 55.48 25.30
CA THR A 294 85.19 55.55 26.52
C THR A 294 86.67 55.32 26.20
N GLN A 295 87.01 54.32 25.39
CA GLN A 295 88.39 54.07 24.97
C GLN A 295 88.96 55.21 24.13
N CYS A 296 88.19 55.78 23.20
CA CYS A 296 88.60 56.97 22.45
C CYS A 296 88.91 58.15 23.37
N LYS A 297 88.03 58.43 24.34
CA LYS A 297 88.24 59.50 25.33
C LYS A 297 89.46 59.25 26.21
N ASP A 298 89.71 58.00 26.60
CA ASP A 298 90.84 57.65 27.46
C ASP A 298 92.20 57.68 26.72
N LEU A 299 92.19 57.42 25.42
CA LEU A 299 93.35 57.59 24.53
C LEU A 299 93.67 59.07 24.29
N VAL A 300 92.65 59.91 24.09
CA VAL A 300 92.81 61.37 23.92
C VAL A 300 93.22 62.04 25.25
N GLY A 301 92.66 61.58 26.37
CA GLY A 301 92.84 62.17 27.69
C GLY A 301 92.15 63.53 27.84
N LYS A 302 92.22 64.12 29.04
CA LYS A 302 91.58 65.42 29.34
C LYS A 302 92.11 66.49 28.37
N ASN A 303 91.22 67.07 27.55
CA ASN A 303 91.52 68.08 26.52
C ASN A 303 92.58 67.69 25.48
N GLY A 304 92.77 66.40 25.17
CA GLY A 304 93.77 65.95 24.19
C GLY A 304 95.20 65.89 24.71
N PHE A 305 95.38 66.14 26.01
CA PHE A 305 96.69 66.29 26.64
C PHE A 305 97.56 65.02 26.55
N LYS A 306 96.97 63.82 26.58
CA LYS A 306 97.72 62.54 26.61
C LYS A 306 98.35 62.18 25.26
N LEU A 307 97.67 62.51 24.15
CA LEU A 307 98.23 62.41 22.81
C LEU A 307 99.25 63.55 22.55
N TRP A 308 98.90 64.77 22.93
CA TRP A 308 99.77 65.93 22.75
C TRP A 308 101.03 65.87 23.61
N SER A 309 101.01 65.22 24.77
CA SER A 309 102.18 65.11 25.63
C SER A 309 103.35 64.38 24.97
N TRP A 310 103.09 63.38 24.12
CA TRP A 310 104.14 62.70 23.36
C TRP A 310 104.73 63.57 22.26
N LEU A 311 103.90 64.38 21.61
CA LEU A 311 104.35 65.33 20.58
C LEU A 311 105.19 66.45 21.22
N ILE A 312 104.72 67.01 22.33
CA ILE A 312 105.45 68.01 23.12
C ILE A 312 106.77 67.43 23.64
N ALA A 313 106.77 66.21 24.19
CA ALA A 313 107.99 65.55 24.65
C ALA A 313 109.01 65.34 23.52
N ALA A 314 108.55 64.96 22.31
CA ALA A 314 109.42 64.84 21.14
C ALA A 314 110.01 66.19 20.72
N VAL A 315 109.20 67.26 20.69
CA VAL A 315 109.65 68.62 20.37
C VAL A 315 110.65 69.13 21.40
N ILE A 316 110.42 68.88 22.70
CA ILE A 316 111.36 69.23 23.78
C ILE A 316 112.68 68.47 23.62
N ALA A 317 112.65 67.17 23.30
CA ALA A 317 113.85 66.37 23.10
C ALA A 317 114.68 66.88 21.92
N VAL A 318 114.04 67.21 20.79
CA VAL A 318 114.70 67.81 19.62
C VAL A 318 115.25 69.20 19.95
N GLY A 319 114.46 70.03 20.64
CA GLY A 319 114.90 71.35 21.12
C GLY A 319 116.08 71.25 22.09
N GLY A 320 116.14 70.22 22.93
CA GLY A 320 117.27 69.94 23.82
C GLY A 320 118.55 69.61 23.06
N VAL A 321 118.47 68.81 21.97
CA VAL A 321 119.62 68.54 21.10
C VAL A 321 120.13 69.84 20.46
N ILE A 322 119.23 70.67 19.94
CA ILE A 322 119.59 71.97 19.33
C ILE A 322 120.18 72.92 20.38
N GLY A 323 119.58 72.98 21.57
CA GLY A 323 120.02 73.81 22.69
C GLY A 323 121.40 73.42 23.20
N ILE A 324 121.69 72.12 23.34
CA ILE A 324 123.04 71.62 23.65
C ILE A 324 124.03 72.04 22.55
N GLY A 325 123.63 71.98 21.29
CA GLY A 325 124.44 72.44 20.16
C GLY A 325 124.78 73.93 20.22
N ILE A 326 123.79 74.78 20.50
CA ILE A 326 123.99 76.24 20.66
C ILE A 326 124.84 76.54 21.89
N TRP A 327 124.61 75.84 23.01
CA TRP A 327 125.37 76.04 24.24
C TRP A 327 126.85 75.69 24.07
N LEU A 328 127.13 74.57 23.40
CA LEU A 328 128.49 74.19 23.02
C LEU A 328 129.14 75.24 22.09
N ALA A 329 128.38 75.82 21.16
CA ALA A 329 128.91 76.85 20.25
C ALA A 329 129.23 78.18 20.96
N ILE A 330 128.41 78.60 21.92
CA ILE A 330 128.64 79.81 22.71
C ILE A 330 129.83 79.62 23.67
N GLU A 331 129.92 78.47 24.34
CA GLU A 331 131.00 78.13 25.27
C GLU A 331 132.34 77.97 24.54
N ALA A 332 132.34 77.45 23.30
CA ALA A 332 133.51 77.45 22.43
C ALA A 332 133.93 78.85 21.96
N SER A 333 133.00 79.81 21.91
CA SER A 333 133.27 81.18 21.46
C SER A 333 133.77 82.11 22.58
N ASN A 334 133.58 81.73 23.85
CA ASN A 334 134.09 82.45 25.03
C ASN A 334 134.71 81.45 26.02
N PRO A 335 135.95 81.01 25.82
CA PRO A 335 136.59 80.08 26.73
C PRO A 335 136.78 80.73 28.11
N PRO A 336 136.24 80.16 29.20
CA PRO A 336 136.55 80.62 30.54
C PRO A 336 138.02 80.31 30.87
N GLU A 337 138.71 81.24 31.54
CA GLU A 337 140.05 81.03 32.08
C GLU A 337 140.00 79.99 33.20
N ALA A 338 139.99 78.70 32.84
CA ALA A 338 140.08 77.58 33.76
C ALA A 338 140.70 76.35 33.09
N ASP A 339 141.43 75.59 33.91
CA ASP A 339 142.27 74.41 33.63
C ASP A 339 141.76 73.45 32.53
N GLY A 340 142.62 73.11 31.57
CA GLY A 340 142.26 72.46 30.30
C GLY A 340 141.73 71.03 30.41
N SER A 341 141.94 70.35 31.54
CA SER A 341 141.42 69.00 31.79
C SER A 341 139.91 68.97 32.05
N LEU A 342 139.38 70.01 32.71
CA LEU A 342 137.95 70.10 33.05
C LEU A 342 137.06 70.38 31.83
N ILE A 343 137.58 71.12 30.84
CA ILE A 343 136.85 71.49 29.62
C ILE A 343 136.49 70.25 28.78
N TRP A 344 137.43 69.31 28.60
CA TRP A 344 137.18 68.10 27.81
C TRP A 344 136.17 67.15 28.45
N ILE A 345 136.20 67.00 29.77
CA ILE A 345 135.21 66.20 30.51
C ILE A 345 133.81 66.79 30.34
N GLN A 346 133.68 68.12 30.34
CA GLN A 346 132.40 68.79 30.11
C GLN A 346 131.88 68.63 28.67
N ILE A 347 132.76 68.67 27.66
CA ILE A 347 132.35 68.46 26.26
C ILE A 347 131.92 67.02 26.01
N VAL A 348 132.69 66.04 26.48
CA VAL A 348 132.40 64.61 26.27
C VAL A 348 131.13 64.18 27.01
N SER A 349 130.93 64.66 28.24
CA SER A 349 129.69 64.39 29.00
C SER A 349 128.45 65.00 28.33
N LYS A 350 128.54 66.22 27.78
CA LYS A 350 127.44 66.87 27.04
C LYS A 350 127.17 66.18 25.70
N LEU A 351 128.19 65.73 24.98
CA LEU A 351 128.06 65.01 23.70
C LEU A 351 127.43 63.61 23.87
N SER A 352 127.72 62.94 24.98
CA SER A 352 127.10 61.63 25.32
C SER A 352 125.58 61.70 25.52
N MET A 353 125.04 62.88 25.85
CA MET A 353 123.59 63.08 26.07
C MET A 353 122.77 63.12 24.77
N VAL A 354 123.40 63.44 23.63
CA VAL A 354 122.72 63.59 22.32
C VAL A 354 122.10 62.27 21.83
N PRO A 355 122.82 61.13 21.82
CA PRO A 355 122.23 59.80 21.59
C PRO A 355 120.94 59.52 22.36
N LEU A 356 120.92 59.89 23.64
CA LEU A 356 119.81 59.61 24.56
C LEU A 356 118.58 60.47 24.22
N LEU A 357 118.78 61.73 23.83
CA LEU A 357 117.68 62.60 23.40
C LEU A 357 117.12 62.22 22.02
N VAL A 358 117.97 61.77 21.08
CA VAL A 358 117.52 61.31 19.76
C VAL A 358 116.69 60.02 19.88
N THR A 359 117.17 59.06 20.68
CA THR A 359 116.41 57.83 20.95
C THR A 359 115.11 58.11 21.68
N ALA A 360 115.09 59.06 22.63
CA ALA A 360 113.87 59.52 23.28
C ALA A 360 112.87 60.15 22.30
N ALA A 361 113.33 60.98 21.35
CA ALA A 361 112.48 61.58 20.33
C ALA A 361 111.85 60.51 19.41
N ILE A 362 112.63 59.52 18.96
CA ILE A 362 112.14 58.40 18.14
C ILE A 362 111.13 57.55 18.93
N PHE A 363 111.40 57.29 20.21
CA PHE A 363 110.48 56.56 21.07
C PHE A 363 109.15 57.31 21.23
N CYS A 364 109.19 58.62 21.49
CA CYS A 364 107.99 59.46 21.59
C CYS A 364 107.18 59.48 20.28
N ALA A 365 107.85 59.59 19.13
CA ALA A 365 107.19 59.54 17.82
C ALA A 365 106.51 58.18 17.56
N ASN A 366 107.18 57.08 17.94
CA ASN A 366 106.61 55.74 17.82
C ASN A 366 105.41 55.53 18.75
N GLN A 367 105.46 56.06 19.98
CA GLN A 367 104.33 55.98 20.91
C GLN A 367 103.16 56.83 20.44
N TYR A 368 103.42 58.02 19.91
CA TYR A 368 102.39 58.87 19.31
C TYR A 368 101.69 58.16 18.14
N ASN A 369 102.45 57.58 17.20
CA ASN A 369 101.88 56.84 16.07
C ASN A 369 101.05 55.63 16.52
N LYS A 370 101.52 54.88 17.53
CA LYS A 370 100.75 53.77 18.10
C LYS A 370 99.43 54.25 18.70
N GLN A 371 99.45 55.30 19.51
CA GLN A 371 98.24 55.84 20.13
C GLN A 371 97.27 56.44 19.11
N LYS A 372 97.78 57.12 18.07
CA LYS A 372 96.97 57.67 16.99
C LYS A 372 96.30 56.57 16.17
N ASN A 373 97.03 55.52 15.80
CA ASN A 373 96.46 54.40 15.05
C ASN A 373 95.38 53.66 15.86
N LEU A 374 95.61 53.48 17.17
CA LEU A 374 94.60 52.94 18.07
C LEU A 374 93.35 53.83 18.11
N LEU A 375 93.52 55.16 18.23
CA LEU A 375 92.40 56.09 18.25
C LEU A 375 91.60 56.04 16.95
N GLU A 376 92.26 56.03 15.80
CA GLU A 376 91.59 55.92 14.50
C GLU A 376 90.78 54.62 14.40
N ASP A 377 91.34 53.49 14.82
CA ASP A 377 90.65 52.20 14.80
C ASP A 377 89.44 52.15 15.75
N TYR A 378 89.60 52.64 16.98
CA TYR A 378 88.48 52.72 17.93
C TYR A 378 87.41 53.72 17.48
N SER A 379 87.78 54.82 16.85
CA SER A 379 86.82 55.79 16.30
C SER A 379 86.02 55.22 15.12
N TYR A 380 86.67 54.41 14.29
CA TYR A 380 86.01 53.68 13.21
C TYR A 380 85.02 52.64 13.77
N LYS A 381 85.43 51.85 14.75
CA LYS A 381 84.56 50.88 15.45
C LYS A 381 83.41 51.56 16.20
N LEU A 382 83.64 52.75 16.75
CA LEU A 382 82.59 53.59 17.36
C LEU A 382 81.53 54.02 16.34
N ALA A 383 81.96 54.52 15.18
CA ALA A 383 81.04 54.93 14.12
C ALA A 383 80.24 53.73 13.57
N LEU A 384 80.90 52.58 13.42
CA LEU A 384 80.28 51.35 12.95
C LEU A 384 79.25 50.81 13.96
N SER A 385 79.58 50.81 15.25
CA SER A 385 78.66 50.36 16.32
C SER A 385 77.46 51.29 16.53
N LYS A 386 77.64 52.62 16.39
CA LYS A 386 76.52 53.59 16.45
C LYS A 386 75.55 53.46 15.27
N SER A 387 76.06 53.17 14.08
CA SER A 387 75.24 53.05 12.88
C SER A 387 74.63 51.64 12.69
N LEU A 388 75.12 50.64 13.43
CA LEU A 388 74.66 49.25 13.38
C LEU A 388 73.14 49.11 13.50
N VAL A 389 72.50 49.74 14.50
CA VAL A 389 71.05 49.61 14.70
C VAL A 389 70.27 50.19 13.54
N ALA A 390 70.58 51.43 13.14
CA ALA A 390 69.87 52.13 12.07
C ALA A 390 69.94 51.39 10.72
N PHE A 391 71.13 50.91 10.33
CA PHE A 391 71.27 50.12 9.10
C PHE A 391 70.69 48.72 9.22
N SER A 392 70.76 48.09 10.41
CA SER A 392 70.16 46.79 10.65
C SER A 392 68.63 46.84 10.54
N GLU A 393 67.98 47.90 11.02
CA GLU A 393 66.53 48.07 10.91
C GLU A 393 66.10 48.32 9.46
N GLU A 394 66.79 49.18 8.73
CA GLU A 394 66.49 49.47 7.31
C GLU A 394 66.65 48.23 6.40
N LEU A 395 67.63 47.37 6.69
CA LEU A 395 67.88 46.15 5.91
C LEU A 395 66.97 44.98 6.29
N ARG A 396 66.52 44.89 7.56
CA ARG A 396 65.69 43.78 8.06
C ARG A 396 64.37 43.65 7.31
N ASP A 397 63.76 44.78 6.95
CA ASP A 397 62.43 44.80 6.32
C ASP A 397 62.50 44.66 4.78
N LYS A 398 63.68 44.88 4.18
CA LYS A 398 63.87 44.89 2.72
C LYS A 398 64.56 43.65 2.16
N ASP A 399 65.55 43.08 2.87
CA ASP A 399 66.33 41.95 2.36
C ASP A 399 67.02 41.18 3.50
N GLN A 400 66.45 40.03 3.89
CA GLN A 400 66.90 39.25 5.05
C GLN A 400 68.28 38.60 4.85
N ASP A 401 68.68 38.31 3.61
CA ASP A 401 69.98 37.72 3.32
C ASP A 401 71.09 38.78 3.41
N LYS A 402 70.85 39.98 2.86
CA LYS A 402 71.76 41.13 3.02
C LYS A 402 71.86 41.60 4.48
N TYR A 403 70.78 41.50 5.26
CA TYR A 403 70.81 41.79 6.70
C TYR A 403 71.82 40.91 7.43
N LYS A 404 71.81 39.59 7.18
CA LYS A 404 72.75 38.65 7.79
C LYS A 404 74.19 38.88 7.32
N GLU A 405 74.39 39.17 6.04
CA GLU A 405 75.70 39.50 5.48
C GLU A 405 76.28 40.77 6.11
N TYR A 406 75.48 41.84 6.19
CA TYR A 406 75.88 43.11 6.80
C TYR A 406 76.24 42.94 8.27
N LEU A 407 75.39 42.27 9.06
CA LEU A 407 75.65 42.05 10.48
C LEU A 407 76.94 41.22 10.69
N SER A 408 77.15 40.20 9.86
CA SER A 408 78.36 39.36 9.89
C SER A 408 79.61 40.15 9.54
N MET A 409 79.53 41.04 8.53
CA MET A 409 80.63 41.93 8.15
C MET A 409 80.98 42.90 9.29
N VAL A 410 79.97 43.56 9.87
CA VAL A 410 80.17 44.52 10.96
C VAL A 410 80.74 43.84 12.20
N LEU A 411 80.20 42.69 12.60
CA LEU A 411 80.71 41.93 13.74
C LEU A 411 82.15 41.47 13.52
N ARG A 412 82.46 40.97 12.31
CA ARG A 412 83.83 40.58 11.96
C ARG A 412 84.80 41.76 12.03
N GLU A 413 84.38 42.95 11.62
CA GLU A 413 85.23 44.14 11.65
C GLU A 413 85.44 44.67 13.08
N ILE A 414 84.40 44.65 13.91
CA ILE A 414 84.46 45.04 15.33
C ILE A 414 85.40 44.12 16.13
N LEU A 415 85.40 42.82 15.83
CA LEU A 415 86.18 41.80 16.53
C LEU A 415 87.66 41.72 16.08
N GLN A 416 88.08 42.49 15.08
CA GLN A 416 89.47 42.51 14.62
C GLN A 416 90.41 43.26 15.59
N ASP A 417 91.68 42.82 15.65
CA ASP A 417 92.71 43.39 16.53
C ASP A 417 93.07 44.86 16.15
N PRO A 418 93.03 45.81 17.11
CA PRO A 418 93.24 47.24 16.86
C PRO A 418 94.68 47.66 16.45
N LEU A 419 95.69 46.78 16.55
CA LEU A 419 97.09 47.08 16.18
C LEU A 419 97.57 46.43 14.87
N ARG A 420 96.65 46.15 13.94
CA ARG A 420 97.02 45.57 12.65
C ARG A 420 97.82 46.55 11.77
N HIS A 421 98.81 46.02 11.07
CA HIS A 421 99.48 46.73 9.97
C HIS A 421 98.50 46.82 8.79
N ARG A 422 97.85 47.97 8.61
CA ARG A 422 97.15 48.25 7.34
C ARG A 422 98.24 48.34 6.28
N VAL A 423 98.21 47.42 5.31
CA VAL A 423 99.14 47.44 4.17
C VAL A 423 98.79 48.69 3.37
N ASP A 424 99.46 49.78 3.69
CA ASP A 424 99.42 51.00 2.91
C ASP A 424 100.36 50.79 1.71
N PRO A 425 99.85 50.74 0.47
CA PRO A 425 100.65 50.42 -0.71
C PRO A 425 101.78 51.42 -0.99
N ASN A 426 101.85 52.54 -0.26
CA ASN A 426 102.91 53.56 -0.37
C ASN A 426 103.91 53.60 0.80
N ALA A 427 103.85 52.66 1.76
CA ALA A 427 104.66 52.70 2.99
C ALA A 427 106.10 52.15 2.87
N ALA A 428 106.62 51.90 1.65
CA ALA A 428 107.96 51.34 1.44
C ALA A 428 109.12 52.35 1.55
N LYS A 429 108.87 53.62 1.91
CA LYS A 429 109.93 54.66 1.94
C LYS A 429 110.36 55.17 3.32
N ASN A 430 109.67 54.86 4.41
CA ASN A 430 109.88 55.58 5.69
C ASN A 430 110.19 54.71 6.93
N THR A 431 110.53 53.43 6.76
CA THR A 431 110.90 52.54 7.89
C THR A 431 112.41 52.35 8.08
N ASN A 432 113.23 52.82 7.14
CA ASN A 432 114.70 52.73 7.25
C ASN A 432 115.37 53.91 7.98
N LEU A 433 114.64 55.02 8.23
CA LEU A 433 115.21 56.18 8.93
C LEU A 433 115.53 55.89 10.41
N GLY A 434 114.67 55.14 11.10
CA GLY A 434 114.84 54.87 12.54
C GLY A 434 115.95 53.87 12.85
N LYS A 435 116.07 52.78 12.07
CA LYS A 435 117.14 51.79 12.25
C LYS A 435 118.50 52.33 11.83
N ALA A 436 118.60 53.03 10.69
CA ALA A 436 119.86 53.63 10.24
C ALA A 436 120.31 54.78 11.16
N SER A 437 119.38 55.57 11.72
CA SER A 437 119.71 56.63 12.70
C SER A 437 120.19 56.04 14.03
N LEU A 438 119.55 54.97 14.55
CA LEU A 438 119.99 54.30 15.77
C LEU A 438 121.37 53.65 15.61
N ASP A 439 121.63 52.99 14.47
CA ASP A 439 122.92 52.34 14.20
C ASP A 439 124.06 53.38 14.09
N ASN A 440 123.76 54.55 13.51
CA ASN A 440 124.70 55.68 13.46
C ASN A 440 124.92 56.32 14.85
N VAL A 441 123.89 56.38 15.69
CA VAL A 441 123.99 56.89 17.08
C VAL A 441 124.80 55.94 17.96
N VAL A 442 124.65 54.62 17.80
CA VAL A 442 125.46 53.60 18.49
C VAL A 442 126.93 53.70 18.07
N LYS A 443 127.21 53.81 16.75
CA LYS A 443 128.57 54.01 16.24
C LYS A 443 129.22 55.31 16.72
N LEU A 444 128.45 56.40 16.84
CA LEU A 444 128.94 57.65 17.41
C LEU A 444 129.29 57.50 18.90
N ALA A 445 128.44 56.82 19.68
CA ALA A 445 128.70 56.55 21.09
C ALA A 445 129.96 55.66 21.29
N GLU A 446 130.14 54.62 20.46
CA GLU A 446 131.35 53.79 20.48
C GLU A 446 132.63 54.59 20.16
N ASN A 447 132.56 55.49 19.17
CA ASN A 447 133.68 56.34 18.78
C ASN A 447 134.05 57.35 19.87
N VAL A 448 133.07 57.94 20.56
CA VAL A 448 133.29 58.87 21.68
C VAL A 448 133.92 58.14 22.87
N VAL A 449 133.50 56.90 23.17
CA VAL A 449 134.13 56.08 24.22
C VAL A 449 135.59 55.77 23.89
N LYS A 450 135.90 55.42 22.63
CA LYS A 450 137.29 55.19 22.18
C LYS A 450 138.15 56.45 22.32
N LEU A 451 137.68 57.61 21.87
CA LEU A 451 138.39 58.89 21.99
C LEU A 451 138.66 59.26 23.46
N SER A 452 137.72 59.02 24.38
CA SER A 452 137.95 59.29 25.82
C SER A 452 139.05 58.40 26.42
N LYS A 453 139.20 57.16 25.93
CA LYS A 453 140.21 56.20 26.39
C LYS A 453 141.61 56.57 25.91
N GLU A 454 141.74 57.09 24.69
CA GLU A 454 143.03 57.51 24.11
C GLU A 454 143.58 58.80 24.76
N ILE A 455 142.71 59.75 25.10
CA ILE A 455 143.13 61.02 25.74
C ILE A 455 143.54 60.79 27.21
N SER A 456 142.96 59.81 27.90
CA SER A 456 143.30 59.49 29.30
C SER A 456 144.65 58.77 29.47
N GLN A 457 145.35 58.41 28.39
CA GLN A 457 146.70 57.79 28.43
C GLN A 457 147.85 58.75 28.07
N VAL A 458 147.56 60.03 27.78
CA VAL A 458 148.56 61.05 27.37
C VAL A 458 148.58 62.26 28.33
N GLY A 459 147.96 62.16 29.51
CA GLY A 459 147.97 63.17 30.58
C GLY A 459 148.73 62.71 31.82
#